data_AF-A0A2N8TU09-F1
#
_entry.id   AF-A0A2N8TU09-F1
#
_cell.length_a   1.000
_cell.length_b   1.000
_cell.length_c   1.000
_cell.angle_alpha   90.00
_cell.angle_beta   90.00
_cell.angle_gamma   90.00
#
_symmetry.space_group_name_H-M   'P 1'
#
loop_
_entity.id
_entity.type
_entity.pdbx_description
1 polymer ?
#
loop_
_entity_poly.entity_id
_entity_poly.type
_entity_poly.pdbx_seq_one_letter_code
_entity_poly.pdbx_strand_id
1 'polypeptide(L)'
;MKRTTRAKYAAAALAGTAVLAACGTVSDRGSSSVGDGSATDIADIRWVPQRVTVDSKDYVLPKGDQFRVDEAHVTFKPGAAEPDVGGGESGGTVGCNSFGADVEINGDTVQVSDLASTMMGCPGPVQEFEKRFISVFRGTLKAVVEERDGTKTLRLTSSKGDSITLGGGSEETARP
;
A
#
# COMPACT_ATOMS: atom_id res chain seq x y z
N MET A 1 -85.99 -21.23 3.31
CA MET A 1 -86.57 -21.15 1.94
C MET A 1 -85.67 -21.91 0.96
N LYS A 2 -85.97 -21.92 -0.35
CA LYS A 2 -85.54 -22.95 -1.31
C LYS A 2 -84.06 -22.86 -1.74
N ARG A 3 -83.58 -24.05 -2.13
CA ARG A 3 -82.36 -24.47 -2.86
C ARG A 3 -81.87 -23.58 -4.02
N THR A 4 -80.67 -23.91 -4.51
CA THR A 4 -80.19 -23.86 -5.94
C THR A 4 -79.91 -22.45 -6.53
N THR A 5 -79.02 -22.24 -7.53
CA THR A 5 -78.21 -23.15 -8.39
C THR A 5 -76.94 -22.47 -8.94
N ARG A 6 -76.07 -23.24 -9.61
CA ARG A 6 -74.85 -22.80 -10.35
C ARG A 6 -75.24 -22.10 -11.69
N ALA A 7 -74.40 -21.63 -12.64
CA ALA A 7 -72.96 -21.75 -12.92
C ALA A 7 -72.53 -20.76 -14.05
N LYS A 8 -71.22 -20.79 -14.41
CA LYS A 8 -70.62 -20.60 -15.77
C LYS A 8 -70.40 -19.19 -16.38
N TYR A 9 -69.09 -18.91 -16.55
CA TYR A 9 -68.38 -18.34 -17.71
C TYR A 9 -68.85 -17.06 -18.43
N ALA A 10 -67.93 -16.08 -18.49
CA ALA A 10 -67.45 -15.49 -19.75
C ALA A 10 -66.06 -14.84 -19.52
N ALA A 11 -65.23 -14.76 -20.56
CA ALA A 11 -63.89 -14.16 -20.51
C ALA A 11 -63.89 -12.72 -21.02
N ALA A 12 -62.96 -11.90 -20.53
CA ALA A 12 -62.52 -10.66 -21.20
C ALA A 12 -61.05 -10.40 -20.85
N ALA A 13 -60.22 -10.17 -21.86
CA ALA A 13 -58.81 -9.83 -21.69
C ALA A 13 -58.62 -8.31 -21.67
N LEU A 14 -57.71 -7.82 -20.83
CA LEU A 14 -57.06 -6.52 -21.02
C LEU A 14 -55.56 -6.67 -20.73
N ALA A 15 -54.75 -6.07 -21.60
CA ALA A 15 -53.30 -6.12 -21.56
C ALA A 15 -52.71 -4.98 -20.71
N GLY A 16 -51.48 -5.15 -20.22
CA GLY A 16 -50.63 -4.04 -19.83
C GLY A 16 -49.86 -4.21 -18.53
N THR A 17 -48.62 -4.70 -18.62
CA THR A 17 -47.56 -4.40 -17.66
C THR A 17 -46.24 -4.26 -18.41
N ALA A 18 -45.83 -3.01 -18.63
CA ALA A 18 -44.49 -2.72 -19.16
C ALA A 18 -43.48 -2.90 -18.02
N VAL A 19 -42.62 -3.91 -18.14
CA VAL A 19 -41.49 -4.08 -17.23
C VAL A 19 -40.36 -3.17 -17.70
N LEU A 20 -40.12 -2.09 -16.96
CA LEU A 20 -38.91 -1.28 -17.09
C LEU A 20 -37.71 -2.09 -16.60
N ALA A 21 -37.05 -2.78 -17.53
CA ALA A 21 -35.73 -3.36 -17.30
C ALA A 21 -34.70 -2.23 -17.17
N ALA A 22 -34.53 -1.74 -15.95
CA ALA A 22 -33.47 -0.80 -15.62
C ALA A 22 -32.11 -1.51 -15.67
N CYS A 23 -31.46 -1.51 -16.83
CA CYS A 23 -30.01 -1.72 -16.92
C CYS A 23 -29.27 -0.53 -16.30
N GLY A 24 -29.34 -0.42 -14.97
CA GLY A 24 -28.35 0.34 -14.21
C GLY A 24 -27.05 -0.44 -14.25
N THR A 25 -26.15 -0.09 -15.17
CA THR A 25 -24.77 -0.59 -15.15
C THR A 25 -24.17 -0.21 -13.81
N VAL A 26 -23.83 -1.22 -13.02
CA VAL A 26 -23.34 -1.06 -11.65
C VAL A 26 -22.13 -0.14 -11.68
N SER A 27 -22.14 0.94 -10.89
CA SER A 27 -20.97 1.81 -10.76
C SER A 27 -19.79 0.98 -10.29
N ASP A 28 -18.63 1.13 -10.95
CA ASP A 28 -17.37 0.49 -10.58
C ASP A 28 -17.08 0.72 -9.10
N ARG A 29 -17.35 -0.30 -8.31
CA ARG A 29 -16.99 -0.36 -6.89
C ARG A 29 -15.52 -0.70 -6.86
N GLY A 30 -14.66 0.33 -6.94
CA GLY A 30 -13.21 0.20 -6.85
C GLY A 30 -12.85 -0.79 -5.75
N SER A 31 -12.21 -1.90 -6.15
CA SER A 31 -11.99 -3.05 -5.28
C SER A 31 -10.88 -2.74 -4.29
N SER A 32 -11.23 -2.05 -3.22
CA SER A 32 -10.32 -1.70 -2.14
C SER A 32 -10.11 -2.91 -1.22
N SER A 33 -9.08 -3.70 -1.49
CA SER A 33 -8.60 -4.75 -0.60
C SER A 33 -7.58 -4.16 0.38
N VAL A 34 -7.88 -4.26 1.67
CA VAL A 34 -6.89 -4.06 2.74
C VAL A 34 -6.30 -5.43 3.05
N GLY A 35 -5.01 -5.59 2.84
CA GLY A 35 -4.26 -6.78 3.25
C GLY A 35 -3.54 -6.52 4.57
N ASP A 36 -3.46 -7.54 5.41
CA ASP A 36 -2.74 -7.53 6.70
C ASP A 36 -1.20 -7.54 6.51
N GLY A 37 -0.69 -6.94 5.43
CA GLY A 37 0.74 -6.70 5.20
C GLY A 37 1.62 -7.96 5.18
N SER A 38 1.15 -9.07 4.59
CA SER A 38 1.90 -10.32 4.60
C SER A 38 3.23 -10.23 3.83
N ALA A 39 4.15 -11.16 4.07
CA ALA A 39 5.43 -11.20 3.37
C ALA A 39 5.27 -11.18 1.84
N THR A 40 4.27 -11.88 1.30
CA THR A 40 3.95 -11.90 -0.14
C THR A 40 3.35 -10.60 -0.68
N ASP A 41 2.83 -9.73 0.18
CA ASP A 41 2.27 -8.42 -0.21
C ASP A 41 3.30 -7.29 -0.18
N ILE A 42 4.49 -7.55 0.39
CA ILE A 42 5.52 -6.53 0.71
C ILE A 42 6.88 -6.86 0.07
N ALA A 43 7.29 -8.13 0.11
CA ALA A 43 8.60 -8.58 -0.38
C ALA A 43 8.75 -8.40 -1.89
N ASP A 44 10.00 -8.24 -2.34
CA ASP A 44 10.41 -8.17 -3.75
C ASP A 44 9.81 -7.01 -4.59
N ILE A 45 8.90 -6.22 -4.03
CA ILE A 45 8.31 -5.04 -4.65
C ILE A 45 9.24 -3.83 -4.48
N ARG A 46 9.43 -3.05 -5.56
CA ARG A 46 10.10 -1.75 -5.52
C ARG A 46 9.13 -0.67 -5.02
N TRP A 47 9.17 -0.40 -3.72
CA TRP A 47 8.36 0.63 -3.08
C TRP A 47 9.02 2.02 -3.19
N VAL A 48 8.27 3.06 -3.55
CA VAL A 48 8.76 4.43 -3.64
C VAL A 48 8.33 5.24 -2.41
N PRO A 49 9.25 5.80 -1.60
CA PRO A 49 8.89 6.57 -0.41
C PRO A 49 8.08 7.83 -0.77
N GLN A 50 6.96 8.04 -0.07
CA GLN A 50 6.09 9.21 -0.30
C GLN A 50 6.13 10.19 0.88
N ARG A 51 6.07 9.65 2.10
CA ARG A 51 5.86 10.42 3.33
C ARG A 51 6.48 9.73 4.54
N VAL A 52 6.99 10.52 5.46
CA VAL A 52 7.29 10.12 6.84
C VAL A 52 6.51 11.05 7.77
N THR A 53 5.78 10.49 8.73
CA THR A 53 5.07 11.24 9.77
C THR A 53 5.78 10.98 11.09
N VAL A 54 6.27 12.04 11.73
CA VAL A 54 6.95 12.01 13.03
C VAL A 54 6.30 13.02 13.96
N ASP A 55 5.97 12.64 15.20
CA ASP A 55 5.27 13.50 16.17
C ASP A 55 3.99 14.14 15.57
N SER A 56 3.22 13.35 14.82
CA SER A 56 2.02 13.80 14.07
C SER A 56 2.27 14.85 12.97
N LYS A 57 3.54 15.13 12.63
CA LYS A 57 3.91 16.07 11.57
C LYS A 57 4.43 15.32 10.33
N ASP A 58 3.87 15.69 9.19
CA ASP A 58 4.23 15.11 7.89
C ASP A 58 5.47 15.76 7.28
N TYR A 59 6.29 14.90 6.68
CA TYR A 59 7.44 15.23 5.84
C TYR A 59 7.29 14.43 4.55
N VAL A 60 7.16 15.11 3.41
CA VAL A 60 7.06 14.47 2.09
C VAL A 60 8.43 14.32 1.46
N LEU A 61 8.60 13.31 0.60
CA LEU A 61 9.80 13.19 -0.23
C LEU A 61 9.98 14.49 -1.04
N PRO A 62 11.17 15.13 -1.03
CA PRO A 62 11.43 16.31 -1.87
C PRO A 62 11.16 16.03 -3.35
N LYS A 63 10.96 17.09 -4.15
CA LYS A 63 10.74 16.96 -5.60
C LYS A 63 11.91 17.53 -6.41
N GLY A 64 12.06 17.04 -7.64
CA GLY A 64 13.11 17.43 -8.60
C GLY A 64 14.40 16.63 -8.43
N ASP A 65 15.34 16.87 -9.35
CA ASP A 65 16.55 16.05 -9.59
C ASP A 65 17.66 16.21 -8.53
N GLN A 66 17.27 16.57 -7.31
CA GLN A 66 18.18 16.78 -6.18
C GLN A 66 18.74 15.43 -5.72
N PHE A 67 20.02 15.16 -6.01
CA PHE A 67 20.75 14.01 -5.46
C PHE A 67 20.01 12.65 -5.59
N ARG A 68 19.42 12.35 -6.76
CA ARG A 68 18.77 11.06 -7.09
C ARG A 68 17.48 10.73 -6.33
N VAL A 69 16.72 11.74 -5.90
CA VAL A 69 15.38 11.52 -5.31
C VAL A 69 14.38 10.87 -6.29
N ASP A 70 14.61 10.98 -7.60
CA ASP A 70 13.92 10.25 -8.65
C ASP A 70 14.22 8.73 -8.66
N GLU A 71 15.41 8.32 -8.22
CA GLU A 71 15.80 6.91 -8.07
C GLU A 71 15.30 6.28 -6.76
N ALA A 72 14.71 7.08 -5.86
CA ALA A 72 14.33 6.68 -4.50
C ALA A 72 13.43 5.42 -4.49
N HIS A 73 13.86 4.43 -3.72
CA HIS A 73 13.16 3.17 -3.54
C HIS A 73 13.58 2.42 -2.27
N VAL A 74 12.71 1.51 -1.86
CA VAL A 74 12.94 0.50 -0.83
C VAL A 74 12.43 -0.83 -1.35
N THR A 75 13.23 -1.88 -1.21
CA THR A 75 12.82 -3.27 -1.49
C THR A 75 13.02 -4.10 -0.24
N PHE A 76 12.04 -4.94 0.07
CA PHE A 76 12.10 -5.86 1.20
C PHE A 76 12.52 -7.24 0.70
N LYS A 77 13.60 -7.75 1.27
CA LYS A 77 14.17 -9.09 1.07
C LYS A 77 14.10 -9.80 2.43
N PRO A 78 12.95 -10.40 2.78
CA PRO A 78 12.80 -11.04 4.08
C PRO A 78 13.66 -12.30 4.16
N GLY A 79 14.47 -12.40 5.21
CA GLY A 79 15.43 -13.48 5.39
C GLY A 79 16.08 -13.40 6.77
N ALA A 80 16.77 -14.48 7.16
CA ALA A 80 17.64 -14.41 8.32
C ALA A 80 18.87 -13.56 7.98
N ALA A 81 19.35 -12.78 8.95
CA ALA A 81 20.59 -12.03 8.81
C ALA A 81 21.75 -12.97 8.41
N GLU A 82 22.43 -12.65 7.31
CA GLU A 82 23.68 -13.31 6.92
C GLU A 82 24.75 -12.98 7.99
N PRO A 83 25.30 -13.98 8.71
CA PRO A 83 26.30 -13.72 9.73
C PRO A 83 27.50 -12.93 9.17
N ASP A 84 27.94 -11.92 9.92
CA ASP A 84 29.04 -11.02 9.57
C ASP A 84 28.80 -10.06 8.38
N VAL A 85 27.60 -10.05 7.77
CA VAL A 85 27.21 -9.09 6.72
C VAL A 85 26.31 -7.98 7.30
N GLY A 86 26.93 -6.91 7.78
CA GLY A 86 26.19 -5.76 8.31
C GLY A 86 25.39 -5.02 7.22
N GLY A 87 24.10 -4.79 7.49
CA GLY A 87 23.21 -4.02 6.60
C GLY A 87 22.30 -4.85 5.68
N GLY A 88 22.32 -6.17 5.74
CA GLY A 88 21.32 -7.05 5.09
C GLY A 88 21.06 -6.83 3.59
N GLU A 89 19.98 -7.44 3.09
CA GLU A 89 19.53 -7.30 1.69
C GLU A 89 18.30 -6.40 1.50
N SER A 90 17.59 -6.05 2.58
CA SER A 90 16.42 -5.16 2.50
C SER A 90 16.87 -3.70 2.58
N GLY A 91 16.51 -2.87 1.60
CA GLY A 91 17.00 -1.49 1.58
C GLY A 91 16.82 -0.78 0.25
N GLY A 92 17.68 0.19 -0.01
CA GLY A 92 17.66 1.01 -1.21
C GLY A 92 18.22 2.41 -0.92
N THR A 93 17.54 3.44 -1.44
CA THR A 93 17.85 4.85 -1.17
C THR A 93 16.55 5.64 -1.05
N VAL A 94 16.51 6.62 -0.13
CA VAL A 94 15.40 7.59 -0.03
C VAL A 94 15.80 8.98 -0.52
N GLY A 95 16.85 9.04 -1.34
CA GLY A 95 17.44 10.26 -1.89
C GLY A 95 18.95 10.12 -1.96
N CYS A 96 19.65 10.63 -0.95
CA CYS A 96 21.10 10.81 -1.01
C CYS A 96 21.89 9.56 -0.60
N ASN A 97 21.66 9.03 0.60
CA ASN A 97 22.38 7.87 1.10
C ASN A 97 21.64 6.56 0.79
N SER A 98 22.43 5.55 0.43
CA SER A 98 21.96 4.18 0.41
C SER A 98 21.91 3.63 1.83
N PHE A 99 20.93 2.78 2.09
CA PHE A 99 20.78 2.07 3.35
C PHE A 99 20.38 0.62 3.09
N GLY A 100 20.67 -0.21 4.08
CA GLY A 100 20.22 -1.59 4.14
C GLY A 100 19.93 -1.98 5.59
N ALA A 101 19.12 -3.02 5.76
CA ALA A 101 18.79 -3.65 7.02
C ALA A 101 18.46 -5.14 6.80
N ASP A 102 18.54 -5.91 7.87
CA ASP A 102 17.89 -7.22 7.92
C ASP A 102 16.40 -7.05 8.25
N VAL A 103 15.56 -7.88 7.64
CA VAL A 103 14.10 -7.80 7.80
C VAL A 103 13.48 -9.19 7.95
N GLU A 104 12.67 -9.34 9.00
CA GLU A 104 11.72 -10.44 9.13
C GLU A 104 10.29 -9.91 8.96
N ILE A 105 9.43 -10.63 8.23
CA ILE A 105 8.01 -10.29 8.07
C ILE A 105 7.15 -11.45 8.60
N ASN A 106 6.46 -11.20 9.70
CA ASN A 106 5.61 -12.17 10.41
C ASN A 106 4.16 -11.65 10.45
N GLY A 107 3.35 -12.06 9.47
CA GLY A 107 2.02 -11.47 9.26
C GLY A 107 2.13 -9.98 8.99
N ASP A 108 1.40 -9.16 9.74
CA ASP A 108 1.39 -7.69 9.69
C ASP A 108 2.62 -7.02 10.35
N THR A 109 3.59 -7.82 10.82
CA THR A 109 4.69 -7.33 11.66
C THR A 109 6.01 -7.43 10.92
N VAL A 110 6.57 -6.28 10.59
CA VAL A 110 7.90 -6.13 9.99
C VAL A 110 8.90 -5.81 11.10
N GLN A 111 9.93 -6.62 11.26
CA GLN A 111 11.01 -6.39 12.23
C GLN A 111 12.25 -6.01 11.45
N VAL A 112 12.82 -4.84 11.74
CA VAL A 112 14.01 -4.30 11.05
C VAL A 112 15.20 -4.25 12.02
N SER A 113 16.25 -5.01 11.72
CA SER A 113 17.49 -5.10 12.49
C SER A 113 18.72 -4.73 11.65
N ASP A 114 19.87 -4.58 12.32
CA ASP A 114 21.20 -4.36 11.71
C ASP A 114 21.28 -3.27 10.63
N LEU A 115 20.44 -2.23 10.78
CA LEU A 115 20.32 -1.16 9.81
C LEU A 115 21.60 -0.32 9.73
N ALA A 116 22.18 -0.30 8.54
CA ALA A 116 23.32 0.52 8.15
C ALA A 116 22.94 1.52 7.04
N SER A 117 23.67 2.64 6.95
CA SER A 117 23.55 3.59 5.84
C SER A 117 24.89 4.24 5.51
N THR A 118 25.04 4.71 4.27
CA THR A 118 26.17 5.58 3.91
C THR A 118 26.03 6.95 4.59
N MET A 119 27.11 7.74 4.60
CA MET A 119 27.17 9.05 5.28
C MET A 119 27.71 10.15 4.36
N MET A 120 27.13 10.28 3.17
CA MET A 120 27.40 11.39 2.25
C MET A 120 26.76 12.69 2.76
N GLY A 121 27.39 13.82 2.41
CA GLY A 121 26.85 15.15 2.67
C GLY A 121 25.84 15.55 1.59
N CYS A 122 24.63 15.95 2.01
CA CYS A 122 23.50 16.17 1.11
C CYS A 122 22.82 17.53 1.38
N PRO A 123 22.06 18.10 0.43
CA PRO A 123 21.25 19.29 0.66
C PRO A 123 20.25 19.06 1.80
N GLY A 124 20.04 20.11 2.61
CA GLY A 124 19.24 20.04 3.85
C GLY A 124 17.91 19.28 3.74
N PRO A 125 17.01 19.62 2.79
CA PRO A 125 15.70 18.95 2.69
C PRO A 125 15.78 17.43 2.46
N VAL A 126 16.75 16.97 1.67
CA VAL A 126 16.94 15.53 1.38
C VAL A 126 17.52 14.82 2.61
N GLN A 127 18.56 15.38 3.21
CA GLN A 127 19.16 14.82 4.42
C GLN A 127 18.17 14.76 5.60
N GLU A 128 17.33 15.78 5.73
CA GLU A 128 16.33 15.85 6.80
C GLU A 128 15.17 14.87 6.58
N PHE A 129 14.78 14.59 5.33
CA PHE A 129 13.83 13.52 5.03
C PHE A 129 14.43 12.15 5.35
N GLU A 130 15.64 11.89 4.88
CA GLU A 130 16.38 10.63 5.08
C GLU A 130 16.59 10.29 6.56
N LYS A 131 17.07 11.24 7.38
CA LYS A 131 17.22 11.04 8.83
C LYS A 131 15.91 10.62 9.50
N ARG A 132 14.78 11.20 9.09
CA ARG A 132 13.45 10.87 9.64
C ARG A 132 13.00 9.50 9.18
N PHE A 133 13.14 9.20 7.89
CA PHE A 133 12.86 7.88 7.33
C PHE A 133 13.62 6.80 8.10
N ILE A 134 14.94 6.93 8.20
CA ILE A 134 15.84 5.98 8.86
C ILE A 134 15.63 5.95 10.39
N SER A 135 15.08 7.01 11.00
CA SER A 135 14.66 6.98 12.41
C SER A 135 13.38 6.17 12.64
N VAL A 136 12.41 6.23 11.72
CA VAL A 136 11.13 5.51 11.84
C VAL A 136 11.26 4.07 11.33
N PHE A 137 12.13 3.80 10.37
CA PHE A 137 12.29 2.48 9.74
C PHE A 137 12.96 1.41 10.63
N ARG A 138 13.45 1.76 11.82
CA ARG A 138 14.14 0.81 12.72
C ARG A 138 13.20 0.08 13.67
N GLY A 139 13.50 -1.19 13.95
CA GLY A 139 12.82 -2.00 14.95
C GLY A 139 11.49 -2.57 14.44
N THR A 140 10.53 -2.77 15.35
CA THR A 140 9.24 -3.40 15.03
C THR A 140 8.23 -2.39 14.48
N LEU A 141 7.71 -2.69 13.30
CA LEU A 141 6.73 -1.88 12.57
C LEU A 141 5.50 -2.72 12.23
N LYS A 142 4.32 -2.11 12.33
CA LYS A 142 3.07 -2.66 11.81
C LYS A 142 2.87 -2.22 10.37
N ALA A 143 2.75 -3.19 9.48
CA ALA A 143 2.49 -2.99 8.07
C ALA A 143 0.99 -3.07 7.76
N VAL A 144 0.51 -2.18 6.90
CA VAL A 144 -0.80 -2.28 6.26
C VAL A 144 -0.58 -2.04 4.77
N VAL A 145 -1.07 -2.97 3.94
CA VAL A 145 -1.04 -2.82 2.48
C VAL A 145 -2.47 -2.55 2.01
N GLU A 146 -2.66 -1.41 1.37
CA GLU A 146 -3.92 -1.02 0.74
C GLU A 146 -3.73 -1.04 -0.77
N GLU A 147 -4.60 -1.74 -1.49
CA GLU A 147 -4.67 -1.64 -2.95
C GLU A 147 -5.96 -0.94 -3.36
N ARG A 148 -5.83 0.03 -4.28
CA ARG A 148 -6.94 0.78 -4.82
C ARG A 148 -6.67 1.14 -6.27
N ASP A 149 -7.61 0.82 -7.15
CA ASP A 149 -7.58 1.20 -8.56
C ASP A 149 -6.23 0.81 -9.24
N GLY A 150 -5.71 -0.38 -8.91
CA GLY A 150 -4.43 -0.93 -9.36
C GLY A 150 -3.17 -0.36 -8.67
N THR A 151 -3.32 0.65 -7.81
CA THR A 151 -2.22 1.29 -7.08
C THR A 151 -2.09 0.68 -5.68
N LYS A 152 -0.91 0.14 -5.35
CA LYS A 152 -0.60 -0.34 -3.99
C LYS A 152 -0.02 0.78 -3.13
N THR A 153 -0.38 0.80 -1.84
CA THR A 153 0.22 1.67 -0.82
C THR A 153 0.58 0.83 0.40
N LEU A 154 1.83 0.93 0.85
CA LEU A 154 2.30 0.29 2.08
C LEU A 154 2.51 1.38 3.14
N ARG A 155 1.85 1.22 4.29
CA ARG A 155 2.08 2.03 5.48
C ARG A 155 2.74 1.20 6.58
N LEU A 156 3.93 1.62 7.00
CA LEU A 156 4.64 1.07 8.15
C LEU A 156 4.45 1.99 9.35
N THR A 157 4.09 1.46 10.52
CA THR A 157 3.79 2.25 11.72
C THR A 157 4.57 1.72 12.92
N SER A 158 5.37 2.57 13.56
CA SER A 158 6.10 2.24 14.77
C SER A 158 5.19 2.16 16.00
N SER A 159 5.69 1.56 17.09
CA SER A 159 5.00 1.54 18.40
C SER A 159 4.75 2.93 19.01
N LYS A 160 5.42 3.98 18.52
CA LYS A 160 5.21 5.38 18.93
C LYS A 160 4.09 6.08 18.15
N GLY A 161 3.60 5.49 17.06
CA GLY A 161 2.66 6.11 16.13
C GLY A 161 3.32 6.86 14.96
N ASP A 162 4.65 7.06 14.98
CA ASP A 162 5.40 7.54 13.82
C ASP A 162 5.26 6.53 12.67
N SER A 163 5.12 7.01 11.43
CA SER A 163 4.86 6.13 10.28
C SER A 163 5.58 6.55 8.99
N ILE A 164 5.71 5.58 8.09
CA ILE A 164 6.23 5.74 6.73
C ILE A 164 5.13 5.31 5.77
N THR A 165 4.89 6.09 4.71
CA THR A 165 4.03 5.72 3.59
C THR A 165 4.86 5.56 2.33
N LEU A 166 4.73 4.41 1.69
CA LEU A 166 5.38 4.03 0.44
C LEU A 166 4.32 3.75 -0.63
N GLY A 167 4.53 4.24 -1.85
CA GLY A 167 3.73 3.88 -3.01
C GLY A 167 4.35 2.67 -3.70
N GLY A 168 3.57 1.61 -3.89
CA GLY A 168 3.98 0.45 -4.68
C GLY A 168 3.70 0.74 -6.14
N GLY A 169 4.66 0.44 -7.01
CA GLY A 169 4.43 0.55 -8.45
C GLY A 169 3.32 -0.39 -8.89
N SER A 170 2.25 0.17 -9.47
CA SER A 170 1.53 -0.53 -10.52
C SER A 170 2.51 -0.84 -11.65
N GLU A 171 2.36 -1.99 -12.30
CA GLU A 171 3.20 -2.43 -13.42
C GLU A 171 2.83 -1.67 -14.72
N GLU A 172 2.87 -0.34 -14.67
CA GLU A 172 2.58 0.54 -15.81
C GLU A 172 3.54 1.73 -15.86
N THR A 173 4.78 1.46 -16.23
CA THR A 173 5.44 2.06 -17.40
C THR A 173 6.73 1.30 -17.66
N ALA A 174 6.62 0.07 -18.16
CA ALA A 174 7.65 -0.47 -19.04
C ALA A 174 7.60 0.35 -20.34
N ARG A 175 8.40 1.42 -20.40
CA ARG A 175 8.53 2.25 -21.60
C ARG A 175 9.31 1.45 -22.67
N PRO A 176 8.88 1.48 -23.95
CA PRO A 176 9.63 0.86 -25.04
C PRO A 176 10.94 1.59 -25.34
#